data_AF-A0A1I8JG94-F1
#
_entry.id   AF-A0A1I8JG94-F1
#
_cell.length_a   1.000
_cell.length_b   1.000
_cell.length_c   1.000
_cell.angle_alpha   90.00
_cell.angle_beta   90.00
_cell.angle_gamma   90.00
#
_symmetry.space_group_name_H-M   'P 1'
#
loop_
_entity.id
_entity.type
_entity.pdbx_description
1 polymer ?
#
loop_
_entity_poly.entity_id
_entity_poly.type
_entity_poly.pdbx_seq_one_letter_code
_entity_poly.pdbx_strand_id
1 'polypeptide(L)'
;MQQQNSALAPISEGAARAPQPPPVNEQQRQLLQPRRSLRYPTSVTTPLSEQPRRLTLMPAPTSDKPTTDGHVVPKQRRQSRRRPSSIRSSERSQGRPSAGVLAGLVENTYRMGPAQPFIVDAAEALIKERLETNLKRYSYNAQSAKVMSTNMAQEIKNKIKQQLLRQGPNSRYKLVVLVTVTDVNRPAGEFASRMLCQAATGDACAKAEFRGNRAAAWAAVFALYCE
;
A
#
# COMPACT_ATOMS: atom_id res chain seq x y z
N MET A 1 44.11 75.31 6.14
CA MET A 1 43.33 76.03 5.12
C MET A 1 43.91 75.74 3.75
N GLN A 2 43.26 74.90 2.95
CA GLN A 2 42.95 75.18 1.54
C GLN A 2 42.11 74.01 1.02
N GLN A 3 40.82 74.26 0.84
CA GLN A 3 39.91 73.38 0.10
C GLN A 3 40.30 73.42 -1.38
N GLN A 4 40.39 72.27 -2.02
CA GLN A 4 40.29 72.16 -3.47
C GLN A 4 39.10 71.26 -3.80
N ASN A 5 38.04 71.92 -4.26
CA ASN A 5 36.88 71.32 -4.90
C ASN A 5 37.28 70.92 -6.32
N SER A 6 37.11 69.65 -6.66
CA SER A 6 37.18 69.16 -8.04
C SER A 6 35.85 68.52 -8.41
N ALA A 7 35.35 68.97 -9.56
CA ALA A 7 33.97 68.92 -10.00
C ALA A 7 33.51 67.52 -10.45
N LEU A 8 32.21 67.29 -10.24
CA LEU A 8 31.40 66.18 -10.77
C LEU A 8 31.26 66.29 -12.29
N ALA A 9 31.53 65.20 -13.00
CA ALA A 9 31.08 64.98 -14.37
C ALA A 9 29.92 63.95 -14.36
N PRO A 10 28.82 64.18 -15.09
CA PRO A 10 27.75 63.18 -15.20
C PRO A 10 28.12 62.19 -16.31
N ILE A 11 28.32 60.92 -15.95
CA ILE A 11 28.48 59.85 -16.95
C ILE A 11 27.19 59.03 -16.95
N SER A 12 26.53 59.12 -18.11
CA SER A 12 25.30 58.49 -18.56
C SER A 12 25.11 57.02 -18.15
N GLU A 13 23.93 56.70 -17.65
CA GLU A 13 23.39 55.34 -17.52
C GLU A 13 23.29 54.68 -18.90
N GLY A 14 24.26 53.81 -19.22
CA GLY A 14 24.16 52.86 -20.31
C GLY A 14 23.29 51.68 -19.90
N ALA A 15 21.98 51.78 -20.17
CA ALA A 15 21.05 50.65 -20.03
C ALA A 15 21.47 49.51 -20.97
N ALA A 16 22.12 48.49 -20.41
CA ALA A 16 22.44 47.25 -21.11
C ALA A 16 21.13 46.53 -21.51
N ARG A 17 20.73 46.73 -22.76
CA ARG A 17 19.59 46.03 -23.39
C ARG A 17 19.93 44.55 -23.50
N ALA A 18 19.25 43.71 -22.72
CA ALA A 18 19.37 42.26 -22.80
C ALA A 18 19.12 41.77 -24.25
N PRO A 19 19.86 40.76 -24.73
CA PRO A 19 19.65 40.22 -26.07
C PRO A 19 18.25 39.61 -26.17
N GLN A 20 17.48 40.08 -27.15
CA GLN A 20 16.17 39.52 -27.48
C GLN A 20 16.34 38.06 -27.95
N PRO A 21 15.49 37.13 -27.51
CA PRO A 21 15.53 35.75 -28.00
C PRO A 21 15.17 35.72 -29.50
N PRO A 22 15.76 34.82 -30.29
CA PRO A 22 15.48 34.72 -31.72
C PRO A 22 14.01 34.36 -31.97
N PRO A 23 13.43 34.82 -33.09
CA PRO A 23 12.04 34.53 -33.43
C PRO A 23 11.84 33.02 -33.61
N VAL A 24 10.95 32.45 -32.81
CA VAL A 24 10.58 31.03 -32.85
C VAL A 24 9.80 30.78 -34.12
N ASN A 25 10.36 29.97 -35.01
CA ASN A 25 9.75 29.57 -36.27
C ASN A 25 8.44 28.82 -36.00
N GLU A 26 7.30 29.27 -36.53
CA GLU A 26 5.97 28.70 -36.24
C GLU A 26 5.86 27.21 -36.58
N GLN A 27 6.70 26.72 -37.49
CA GLN A 27 6.78 25.30 -37.85
C GLN A 27 7.30 24.41 -36.70
N GLN A 28 8.05 24.97 -35.74
CA GLN A 28 8.60 24.23 -34.60
C GLN A 28 7.60 24.11 -33.43
N ARG A 29 6.55 24.94 -33.40
CA ARG A 29 5.45 24.84 -32.42
C ARG A 29 4.54 23.62 -32.66
N GLN A 30 4.47 23.11 -33.89
CA GLN A 30 3.62 21.96 -34.21
C GLN A 30 4.22 20.61 -33.74
N LEU A 31 5.53 20.56 -33.46
CA LEU A 31 6.23 19.35 -32.98
C LEU A 31 6.24 19.20 -31.45
N LEU A 32 5.83 20.23 -30.71
CA LEU A 32 5.75 20.23 -29.24
C LEU A 32 4.30 20.24 -28.72
N GLN A 33 3.35 19.68 -29.48
CA GLN A 33 2.05 19.39 -28.89
C GLN A 33 2.19 18.23 -27.90
N PRO A 34 1.78 18.40 -26.62
CA PRO A 34 1.66 17.26 -25.72
C PRO A 34 0.67 16.27 -26.35
N ARG A 35 1.10 15.01 -26.48
CA ARG A 35 0.23 13.91 -26.92
C ARG A 35 -1.07 13.99 -26.12
N ARG A 36 -2.18 14.27 -26.82
CA ARG A 36 -3.54 14.27 -26.27
C ARG A 36 -3.70 13.05 -25.37
N SER A 37 -3.95 13.27 -24.08
CA SER A 37 -4.38 12.21 -23.19
C SER A 37 -5.63 11.58 -23.78
N LEU A 38 -5.63 10.26 -23.95
CA LEU A 38 -6.83 9.51 -24.32
C LEU A 38 -7.92 9.82 -23.29
N ARG A 39 -8.90 10.63 -23.69
CA ARG A 39 -10.14 10.82 -22.94
C ARG A 39 -10.92 9.51 -23.09
N TYR A 40 -11.10 8.79 -21.99
CA TYR A 40 -12.06 7.71 -21.96
C TYR A 40 -13.47 8.29 -22.10
N PRO A 41 -14.38 7.67 -22.89
CA PRO A 41 -15.75 8.10 -22.95
C PRO A 41 -16.46 7.78 -21.63
N THR A 42 -16.80 8.81 -20.87
CA THR A 42 -17.82 8.75 -19.82
C THR A 42 -19.19 8.98 -20.44
N SER A 43 -19.98 7.94 -20.63
CA SER A 43 -21.44 7.95 -20.49
C SER A 43 -22.04 6.61 -20.95
N VAL A 44 -22.43 5.78 -19.98
CA VAL A 44 -23.57 4.87 -20.16
C VAL A 44 -24.47 5.08 -18.95
N THR A 45 -25.41 6.01 -19.09
CA THR A 45 -26.54 6.14 -18.18
C THR A 45 -27.55 5.08 -18.61
N THR A 46 -27.61 3.96 -17.91
CA THR A 46 -28.71 3.00 -18.02
C THR A 46 -29.83 3.45 -17.07
N PRO A 47 -31.08 3.60 -17.52
CA PRO A 47 -32.20 3.85 -16.62
C PRO A 47 -32.44 2.61 -15.75
N LEU A 48 -32.54 2.83 -14.43
CA LEU A 48 -33.05 1.86 -13.48
C LEU A 48 -34.50 1.50 -13.86
N SER A 49 -34.72 0.28 -14.31
CA SER A 49 -36.04 -0.35 -14.29
C SER A 49 -36.19 -1.02 -12.92
N GLU A 50 -36.91 -0.37 -12.02
CA GLU A 50 -37.41 -1.00 -10.80
C GLU A 50 -38.40 -2.11 -11.17
N GLN A 51 -37.99 -3.36 -11.01
CA GLN A 51 -38.94 -4.45 -10.82
C GLN A 51 -38.51 -5.26 -9.59
N PRO A 52 -39.41 -5.51 -8.62
CA PRO A 52 -39.09 -6.33 -7.46
C PRO A 52 -38.96 -7.79 -7.91
N ARG A 53 -37.73 -8.32 -7.91
CA ARG A 53 -37.51 -9.76 -8.08
C ARG A 53 -38.00 -10.47 -6.83
N ARG A 54 -39.19 -11.06 -6.92
CA ARG A 54 -39.72 -12.04 -5.97
C ARG A 54 -38.78 -13.25 -5.98
N LEU A 55 -38.03 -13.45 -4.90
CA LEU A 55 -37.19 -14.63 -4.68
C LEU A 55 -38.10 -15.84 -4.43
N THR A 56 -38.24 -16.72 -5.41
CA THR A 56 -38.86 -18.04 -5.23
C THR A 56 -37.79 -18.99 -4.70
N LEU A 57 -37.92 -19.44 -3.45
CA LEU A 57 -37.10 -20.52 -2.88
C LEU A 57 -37.38 -21.83 -3.63
N MET A 58 -36.37 -22.38 -4.30
CA MET A 58 -36.41 -23.75 -4.81
C MET A 58 -36.26 -24.73 -3.62
N PRO A 59 -37.03 -25.83 -3.56
CA PRO A 59 -36.83 -26.86 -2.55
C PRO A 59 -35.56 -27.68 -2.81
N ALA A 60 -34.91 -28.13 -1.73
CA ALA A 60 -33.68 -28.90 -1.77
C ALA A 60 -33.88 -30.31 -2.37
N PRO A 61 -32.89 -30.86 -3.10
CA PRO A 61 -32.96 -32.21 -3.65
C PRO A 61 -32.91 -33.27 -2.54
N THR A 62 -33.87 -34.18 -2.56
CA THR A 62 -33.93 -35.36 -1.69
C THR A 62 -32.88 -36.39 -2.11
N SER A 63 -32.09 -36.84 -1.14
CA SER A 63 -31.11 -37.92 -1.30
C SER A 63 -31.81 -39.27 -1.42
N ASP A 64 -31.73 -39.89 -2.60
CA ASP A 64 -32.07 -41.28 -2.81
C ASP A 64 -30.94 -42.20 -2.32
N LYS A 65 -31.32 -43.29 -1.63
CA LYS A 65 -30.41 -44.31 -1.10
C LYS A 65 -30.14 -45.37 -2.17
N PRO A 66 -28.88 -45.81 -2.38
CA PRO A 66 -28.62 -47.02 -3.14
C PRO A 66 -28.71 -48.28 -2.27
N THR A 67 -29.33 -49.29 -2.89
CA THR A 67 -29.51 -50.68 -2.48
C THR A 67 -28.18 -51.41 -2.28
N THR A 68 -28.23 -52.36 -1.36
CA THR A 68 -27.20 -53.29 -0.89
C THR A 68 -26.56 -54.17 -1.96
N ASP A 69 -25.25 -54.38 -1.86
CA ASP A 69 -24.62 -55.68 -2.12
C ASP A 69 -23.44 -55.91 -1.18
N GLY A 70 -23.37 -57.13 -0.65
CA GLY A 70 -22.61 -57.47 0.56
C GLY A 70 -21.13 -57.78 0.35
N HIS A 71 -20.33 -57.42 1.36
CA HIS A 71 -19.19 -58.20 1.80
C HIS A 71 -18.97 -58.03 3.31
N VAL A 72 -18.49 -59.08 3.95
CA VAL A 72 -18.65 -59.44 5.37
C VAL A 72 -17.30 -59.39 6.11
N VAL A 73 -17.29 -58.77 7.32
CA VAL A 73 -16.48 -59.03 8.55
C VAL A 73 -15.05 -58.42 8.68
N PRO A 74 -14.50 -58.14 9.90
CA PRO A 74 -15.07 -58.19 11.27
C PRO A 74 -15.10 -56.85 12.05
N LYS A 75 -16.01 -56.77 13.03
CA LYS A 75 -16.05 -55.73 14.08
C LYS A 75 -15.17 -56.11 15.28
N GLN A 76 -14.18 -55.28 15.63
CA GLN A 76 -13.52 -55.34 16.94
C GLN A 76 -14.42 -54.70 18.02
N ARG A 77 -14.84 -55.53 18.98
CA ARG A 77 -15.47 -55.14 20.25
C ARG A 77 -14.48 -54.30 21.07
N ARG A 78 -14.86 -53.06 21.44
CA ARG A 78 -14.35 -52.46 22.68
C ARG A 78 -15.49 -51.99 23.58
N GLN A 79 -15.37 -52.45 24.81
CA GLN A 79 -16.42 -52.67 25.79
C GLN A 79 -16.77 -51.40 26.55
N SER A 80 -18.07 -51.26 26.83
CA SER A 80 -18.63 -50.41 27.86
C SER A 80 -17.99 -50.69 29.23
N ARG A 81 -17.45 -49.65 29.88
CA ARG A 81 -17.20 -49.63 31.33
C ARG A 81 -17.64 -48.29 31.93
N ARG A 82 -18.85 -48.34 32.50
CA ARG A 82 -19.26 -47.86 33.83
C ARG A 82 -18.75 -46.48 34.30
N ARG A 83 -19.69 -45.56 34.50
CA ARG A 83 -19.64 -44.48 35.53
C ARG A 83 -19.75 -45.10 36.93
N PRO A 84 -19.09 -44.52 37.96
CA PRO A 84 -19.75 -43.58 38.88
C PRO A 84 -18.75 -42.47 39.33
N SER A 85 -19.00 -41.44 40.14
CA SER A 85 -20.15 -40.78 40.78
C SER A 85 -19.65 -39.39 41.24
N SER A 86 -20.59 -38.51 41.54
CA SER A 86 -20.44 -37.16 42.11
C SER A 86 -19.26 -36.93 43.06
N ILE A 87 -18.40 -35.98 42.72
CA ILE A 87 -17.62 -35.21 43.68
C ILE A 87 -18.36 -33.88 43.86
N ARG A 88 -18.96 -33.70 45.04
CA ARG A 88 -19.38 -32.39 45.54
C ARG A 88 -18.11 -31.62 45.86
N SER A 89 -17.85 -30.53 45.15
CA SER A 89 -16.89 -29.51 45.58
C SER A 89 -17.69 -28.36 46.19
N SER A 90 -17.69 -28.34 47.52
CA SER A 90 -18.08 -27.18 48.31
C SER A 90 -17.03 -26.07 48.17
N GLU A 91 -17.53 -24.83 48.19
CA GLU A 91 -16.83 -23.59 48.58
C GLU A 91 -15.64 -23.11 47.73
N ARG A 92 -15.91 -22.12 46.87
CA ARG A 92 -15.65 -20.73 47.25
C ARG A 92 -16.53 -19.80 46.42
N SER A 93 -17.51 -19.18 47.07
CA SER A 93 -18.26 -18.03 46.53
C SER A 93 -17.35 -16.80 46.49
N GLN A 94 -16.32 -16.83 45.65
CA GLN A 94 -15.79 -15.60 45.08
C GLN A 94 -16.74 -15.26 43.95
N GLY A 95 -17.54 -14.22 44.15
CA GLY A 95 -18.61 -13.83 43.23
C GLY A 95 -18.09 -13.84 41.80
N ARG A 96 -18.74 -14.64 40.94
CA ARG A 96 -18.67 -14.39 39.51
C ARG A 96 -19.04 -12.92 39.34
N PRO A 97 -18.17 -12.05 38.78
CA PRO A 97 -18.63 -10.74 38.38
C PRO A 97 -19.84 -10.99 37.50
N SER A 98 -20.97 -10.37 37.86
CA SER A 98 -22.18 -10.46 37.08
C SER A 98 -21.81 -10.17 35.62
N ALA A 99 -22.42 -10.88 34.67
CA ALA A 99 -22.13 -10.69 33.24
C ALA A 99 -22.21 -9.21 32.80
N GLY A 100 -22.90 -8.36 33.58
CA GLY A 100 -22.94 -6.91 33.43
C GLY A 100 -21.65 -6.15 33.74
N VAL A 101 -20.74 -6.64 34.60
CA VAL A 101 -19.46 -5.95 34.90
C VAL A 101 -18.44 -6.14 33.77
N LEU A 102 -18.45 -7.28 33.09
CA LEU A 102 -17.63 -7.51 31.90
C LEU A 102 -18.25 -6.94 30.61
N ALA A 103 -19.55 -6.65 30.62
CA ALA A 103 -20.25 -6.03 29.50
C ALA A 103 -19.85 -4.56 29.25
N GLY A 104 -19.22 -3.89 30.23
CA GLY A 104 -18.69 -2.53 30.09
C GLY A 104 -17.21 -2.43 29.69
N LEU A 105 -16.51 -3.56 29.57
CA LEU A 105 -15.05 -3.60 29.33
C LEU A 105 -14.66 -3.88 27.88
N VAL A 106 -15.63 -4.02 26.98
CA VAL A 106 -15.40 -4.22 25.54
C VAL A 106 -16.06 -3.08 24.78
N GLU A 107 -15.34 -1.97 24.64
CA GLU A 107 -15.75 -0.90 23.74
C GLU A 107 -15.62 -1.36 22.27
N ASN A 108 -16.57 -0.94 21.44
CA ASN A 108 -16.54 -1.24 20.02
C ASN A 108 -15.39 -0.46 19.36
N THR A 109 -14.36 -1.18 18.89
CA THR A 109 -13.19 -0.56 18.26
C THR A 109 -13.32 -0.47 16.73
N TYR A 110 -14.50 -0.75 16.17
CA TYR A 110 -14.73 -0.67 14.73
C TYR A 110 -14.54 0.77 14.22
N ARG A 111 -13.84 0.92 13.09
CA ARG A 111 -13.51 2.21 12.49
C ARG A 111 -13.68 2.12 10.98
N MET A 112 -14.49 3.01 10.41
CA MET A 112 -14.71 3.14 8.96
C MET A 112 -13.49 3.66 8.19
N GLY A 113 -12.44 4.08 8.89
CA GLY A 113 -11.25 4.65 8.28
C GLY A 113 -10.09 4.82 9.26
N PRO A 114 -8.88 5.01 8.73
CA PRO A 114 -7.68 5.17 9.55
C PRO A 114 -7.77 6.43 10.40
N ALA A 115 -7.39 6.32 11.67
CA ALA A 115 -7.35 7.48 12.57
C ALA A 115 -6.28 8.51 12.17
N GLN A 116 -5.18 8.03 11.59
CA GLN A 116 -4.22 8.88 10.89
C GLN A 116 -3.97 8.31 9.50
N PRO A 117 -4.08 9.14 8.45
CA PRO A 117 -3.84 8.68 7.09
C PRO A 117 -2.36 8.35 6.88
N PHE A 118 -2.11 7.39 5.99
CA PHE A 118 -0.76 7.08 5.56
C PHE A 118 -0.14 8.27 4.82
N ILE A 119 1.02 8.74 5.28
CA ILE A 119 1.73 9.87 4.67
C ILE A 119 2.58 9.35 3.49
N VAL A 120 2.02 9.45 2.28
CA VAL A 120 2.66 8.96 1.05
C VAL A 120 4.01 9.63 0.82
N ASP A 121 4.09 10.96 0.91
CA ASP A 121 5.32 11.72 0.64
C ASP A 121 6.49 11.31 1.56
N ALA A 122 6.19 11.06 2.83
CA ALA A 122 7.18 10.61 3.81
C ALA A 122 7.68 9.19 3.48
N ALA A 123 6.79 8.31 3.02
CA ALA A 123 7.16 6.98 2.57
C ALA A 123 7.98 7.03 1.28
N GLU A 124 7.61 7.87 0.30
CA GLU A 124 8.38 8.03 -0.94
C GLU A 124 9.79 8.56 -0.68
N ALA A 125 9.93 9.58 0.17
CA ALA A 125 11.23 10.11 0.57
C ALA A 125 12.09 9.04 1.24
N LEU A 126 11.51 8.24 2.14
CA LEU A 126 12.18 7.13 2.80
C LEU A 126 12.61 6.05 1.80
N ILE A 127 11.77 5.69 0.86
CA ILE A 127 12.11 4.70 -0.18
C ILE A 127 13.29 5.23 -1.00
N LYS A 128 13.24 6.48 -1.47
CA LYS A 128 14.34 7.12 -2.24
C LYS A 128 15.65 7.11 -1.44
N GLU A 129 15.63 7.55 -0.19
CA GLU A 129 16.79 7.57 0.69
C GLU A 129 17.40 6.16 0.86
N ARG A 130 16.56 5.14 1.07
CA ARG A 130 17.03 3.75 1.21
C ARG A 130 17.61 3.20 -0.09
N LEU A 131 16.97 3.47 -1.23
CA LEU A 131 17.48 3.05 -2.53
C LEU A 131 18.82 3.72 -2.82
N GLU A 132 18.92 5.03 -2.65
CA GLU A 132 20.16 5.78 -2.88
C GLU A 132 21.29 5.31 -1.97
N THR A 133 21.03 5.19 -0.66
CA THR A 133 22.07 4.82 0.32
C THR A 133 22.67 3.45 0.01
N ASN A 134 21.81 2.48 -0.34
CA ASN A 134 22.24 1.11 -0.61
C ASN A 134 22.83 0.95 -2.01
N LEU A 135 22.26 1.61 -3.02
CA LEU A 135 22.59 1.33 -4.42
C LEU A 135 23.60 2.29 -5.05
N LYS A 136 23.91 3.43 -4.42
CA LYS A 136 24.86 4.43 -4.94
C LYS A 136 26.25 3.86 -5.24
N ARG A 137 26.70 2.88 -4.45
CA ARG A 137 28.01 2.20 -4.64
C ARG A 137 27.88 0.73 -5.03
N TYR A 138 26.65 0.26 -5.25
CA TYR A 138 26.37 -1.13 -5.55
C TYR A 138 26.56 -1.41 -7.04
N SER A 139 27.15 -2.56 -7.35
CA SER A 139 27.25 -3.08 -8.72
C SER A 139 26.30 -4.26 -8.86
N TYR A 140 25.49 -4.26 -9.92
CA TYR A 140 24.51 -5.32 -10.12
C TYR A 140 25.18 -6.69 -10.31
N ASN A 141 24.71 -7.68 -9.54
CA ASN A 141 24.97 -9.10 -9.75
C ASN A 141 23.72 -9.88 -9.31
N ALA A 142 23.21 -10.76 -10.18
CA ALA A 142 21.93 -11.46 -9.99
C ALA A 142 21.76 -12.14 -8.62
N GLN A 143 22.80 -12.82 -8.11
CA GLN A 143 22.71 -13.52 -6.82
C GLN A 143 22.64 -12.51 -5.66
N SER A 144 23.50 -11.51 -5.69
CA SER A 144 23.51 -10.45 -4.69
C SER A 144 22.27 -9.56 -4.76
N ALA A 145 21.68 -9.35 -5.94
CA ALA A 145 20.54 -8.49 -6.16
C ALA A 145 19.29 -9.04 -5.46
N LYS A 146 19.10 -10.36 -5.44
CA LYS A 146 18.01 -11.02 -4.71
C LYS A 146 18.10 -10.80 -3.20
N VAL A 147 19.32 -10.93 -2.65
CA VAL A 147 19.57 -10.70 -1.21
C VAL A 147 19.37 -9.22 -0.89
N MET A 148 19.94 -8.34 -1.71
CA MET A 148 19.86 -6.89 -1.57
C MET A 148 18.41 -6.40 -1.62
N SER A 149 17.61 -6.85 -2.59
CA SER A 149 16.21 -6.46 -2.72
C SER A 149 15.37 -6.90 -1.52
N THR A 150 15.62 -8.11 -1.01
CA THR A 150 14.92 -8.65 0.16
C THR A 150 15.27 -7.87 1.43
N ASN A 151 16.56 -7.58 1.63
CA ASN A 151 17.03 -6.79 2.77
C ASN A 151 16.45 -5.37 2.72
N MET A 152 16.49 -4.70 1.56
CA MET A 152 15.89 -3.38 1.39
C MET A 152 14.38 -3.39 1.63
N ALA A 153 13.66 -4.40 1.12
CA ALA A 153 12.23 -4.52 1.35
C ALA A 153 11.90 -4.62 2.85
N GLN A 154 12.68 -5.39 3.60
CA GLN A 154 12.52 -5.55 5.04
C GLN A 154 12.88 -4.27 5.81
N GLU A 155 13.97 -3.58 5.42
CA GLU A 155 14.35 -2.30 6.01
C GLU A 155 13.28 -1.23 5.82
N ILE A 156 12.79 -1.06 4.58
CA ILE A 156 11.73 -0.11 4.23
C ILE A 156 10.48 -0.44 5.04
N LYS A 157 10.06 -1.72 5.05
CA LYS A 157 8.89 -2.18 5.80
C LYS A 157 9.01 -1.86 7.30
N ASN A 158 10.15 -2.14 7.90
CA ASN A 158 10.39 -1.91 9.33
C ASN A 158 10.36 -0.43 9.67
N LYS A 159 10.99 0.43 8.87
CA LYS A 159 10.99 1.87 9.12
C LYS A 159 9.61 2.50 8.96
N ILE A 160 8.88 2.12 7.93
CA ILE A 160 7.49 2.60 7.74
C ILE A 160 6.61 2.12 8.89
N LYS A 161 6.76 0.86 9.31
CA LYS A 161 6.07 0.34 10.49
C LYS A 161 6.39 1.18 11.73
N GLN A 162 7.66 1.51 11.98
CA GLN A 162 8.03 2.38 13.11
C GLN A 162 7.39 3.78 13.01
N GLN A 163 7.34 4.39 11.83
CA GLN A 163 6.66 5.66 11.62
C GLN A 163 5.17 5.57 11.95
N LEU A 164 4.51 4.48 11.53
CA LEU A 164 3.10 4.24 11.85
C LEU A 164 2.86 4.03 13.34
N LEU A 165 3.75 3.33 14.05
CA LEU A 165 3.65 3.19 15.51
C LEU A 165 3.78 4.55 16.23
N ARG A 166 4.62 5.46 15.72
CA ARG A 166 4.79 6.81 16.30
C ARG A 166 3.56 7.69 16.09
N GLN A 167 2.83 7.49 15.00
CA GLN A 167 1.58 8.18 14.69
C GLN A 167 0.43 7.73 15.59
N GLY A 168 0.47 6.49 16.09
CA GLY A 168 -0.41 6.04 17.15
C GLY A 168 -0.30 4.55 17.41
N PRO A 169 -0.69 4.08 18.61
CA PRO A 169 -0.59 2.68 19.00
C PRO A 169 -1.50 1.74 18.17
N ASN A 170 -2.51 2.28 17.47
CA ASN A 170 -3.54 1.52 16.75
C ASN A 170 -3.55 1.80 15.24
N SER A 171 -2.38 1.84 14.60
CA SER A 171 -2.30 1.97 13.14
C SER A 171 -2.67 0.64 12.45
N ARG A 172 -3.86 0.58 11.84
CA ARG A 172 -4.41 -0.65 11.22
C ARG A 172 -4.07 -0.76 9.74
N TYR A 173 -2.78 -0.92 9.45
CA TYR A 173 -2.30 -1.09 8.08
C TYR A 173 -1.61 -2.43 7.88
N LYS A 174 -1.97 -3.12 6.80
CA LYS A 174 -1.15 -4.20 6.22
C LYS A 174 -0.21 -3.58 5.20
N LEU A 175 1.09 -3.80 5.38
CA LEU A 175 2.13 -3.28 4.50
C LEU A 175 2.63 -4.37 3.54
N VAL A 176 2.55 -4.08 2.25
CA VAL A 176 3.20 -4.85 1.19
C VAL A 176 4.30 -4.00 0.58
N VAL A 177 5.52 -4.52 0.56
CA VAL A 177 6.68 -3.83 0.01
C VAL A 177 7.23 -4.66 -1.14
N LEU A 178 7.36 -4.04 -2.30
CA LEU A 178 7.95 -4.64 -3.48
C LEU A 178 9.20 -3.86 -3.86
N VAL A 179 10.31 -4.56 -4.05
CA VAL A 179 11.58 -3.98 -4.45
C VAL A 179 12.16 -4.83 -5.57
N THR A 180 12.55 -4.18 -6.65
CA THR A 180 13.16 -4.81 -7.81
C THR A 180 14.46 -4.08 -8.13
N VAL A 181 15.55 -4.84 -8.25
CA VAL A 181 16.86 -4.34 -8.62
C VAL A 181 17.22 -4.93 -9.97
N THR A 182 17.71 -4.09 -10.88
CA THR A 182 17.98 -4.41 -12.28
C THR A 182 19.31 -3.82 -12.72
N ASP A 183 19.86 -4.35 -13.80
CA ASP A 183 21.00 -3.76 -14.49
C ASP A 183 20.52 -2.53 -15.30
N VAL A 184 21.29 -1.45 -15.27
CA VAL A 184 21.04 -0.22 -16.05
C VAL A 184 21.23 -0.47 -17.54
N ASN A 185 22.20 -1.32 -17.89
CA ASN A 185 22.59 -1.56 -19.28
C ASN A 185 21.72 -2.63 -19.95
N ARG A 186 21.10 -3.49 -19.13
CA ARG A 186 20.21 -4.57 -19.59
C ARG A 186 18.98 -4.69 -18.68
N PRO A 187 18.07 -3.70 -18.71
CA PRO A 187 16.78 -3.84 -18.07
C PRO A 187 16.00 -4.95 -18.78
N ALA A 188 15.71 -6.04 -18.05
CA ALA A 188 15.10 -7.24 -18.62
C ALA A 188 13.56 -7.21 -18.64
N GLY A 189 12.93 -6.07 -18.32
CA GLY A 189 11.47 -5.96 -18.34
C GLY A 189 10.94 -4.60 -17.90
N GLU A 190 9.69 -4.34 -18.24
CA GLU A 190 8.90 -3.20 -17.76
C GLU A 190 8.04 -3.65 -16.57
N PHE A 191 8.02 -2.86 -15.49
CA PHE A 191 7.21 -3.15 -14.32
C PHE A 191 5.95 -2.29 -14.31
N ALA A 192 4.80 -2.90 -14.58
CA ALA A 192 3.50 -2.27 -14.48
C ALA A 192 2.64 -3.00 -13.45
N SER A 193 2.21 -2.27 -12.41
CA SER A 193 1.23 -2.76 -11.45
C SER A 193 0.00 -1.87 -11.50
N ARG A 194 -1.15 -2.47 -11.84
CA ARG A 194 -2.46 -1.83 -11.78
C ARG A 194 -3.08 -2.20 -10.44
N MET A 195 -2.97 -1.31 -9.47
CA MET A 195 -3.64 -1.46 -8.19
C MET A 195 -4.66 -0.34 -7.99
N LEU A 196 -5.86 -0.71 -7.57
CA LEU A 196 -6.88 0.24 -7.15
C LEU A 196 -6.55 0.69 -5.72
N CYS A 197 -5.77 1.75 -5.58
CA CYS A 197 -5.57 2.42 -4.29
C CYS A 197 -6.76 3.33 -4.03
N GLN A 198 -7.76 2.82 -3.30
CA GLN A 198 -8.93 3.62 -2.98
C GLN A 198 -8.61 4.53 -1.79
N ALA A 199 -8.15 5.74 -2.07
CA ALA A 199 -7.84 6.76 -1.05
C ALA A 199 -9.04 7.02 -0.12
N ALA A 200 -10.28 6.88 -0.63
CA ALA A 200 -11.50 7.00 0.16
C ALA A 200 -11.63 5.94 1.28
N THR A 201 -11.05 4.75 1.09
CA THR A 201 -11.03 3.66 2.08
C THR A 201 -9.79 3.75 2.99
N GLY A 202 -8.90 4.72 2.74
CA GLY A 202 -7.65 4.89 3.49
C GLY A 202 -6.45 4.12 2.94
N ASP A 203 -6.60 3.43 1.81
CA ASP A 203 -5.49 2.76 1.12
C ASP A 203 -4.54 3.78 0.50
N ALA A 204 -3.25 3.48 0.55
CA ALA A 204 -2.21 4.34 -0.01
C ALA A 204 -1.12 3.55 -0.71
N CYS A 205 -0.49 4.20 -1.69
CA CYS A 205 0.68 3.67 -2.38
C CYS A 205 1.73 4.76 -2.55
N ALA A 206 2.96 4.41 -2.18
CA ALA A 206 4.16 5.22 -2.37
C ALA A 206 5.09 4.47 -3.32
N LYS A 207 5.60 5.14 -4.35
CA LYS A 207 6.51 4.52 -5.33
C LYS A 207 7.73 5.39 -5.52
N ALA A 208 8.87 4.76 -5.74
CA ALA A 208 10.08 5.47 -6.12
C ALA A 208 10.96 4.62 -7.02
N GLU A 209 11.72 5.33 -7.84
CA GLU A 209 12.73 4.76 -8.72
C GLU A 209 14.09 5.36 -8.38
N PHE A 210 15.11 4.54 -8.58
CA PHE A 210 16.50 4.94 -8.46
C PHE A 210 17.24 4.50 -9.72
N ARG A 211 18.00 5.41 -10.31
CA ARG A 211 18.83 5.13 -11.47
C ARG A 211 20.27 5.55 -11.17
N GLY A 212 21.12 4.55 -10.91
CA GLY A 212 22.56 4.75 -10.78
C GLY A 212 23.30 4.49 -12.08
N ASN A 213 24.63 4.42 -12.00
CA ASN A 213 25.49 4.14 -13.15
C ASN A 213 25.58 2.64 -13.49
N ARG A 214 25.46 1.78 -12.47
CA ARG A 214 25.68 0.32 -12.58
C ARG A 214 24.49 -0.53 -12.14
N ALA A 215 23.49 0.08 -11.51
CA ALA A 215 22.27 -0.57 -11.09
C ALA A 215 21.10 0.44 -11.13
N ALA A 216 19.93 -0.04 -11.52
CA ALA A 216 18.67 0.67 -11.41
C ALA A 216 17.74 -0.13 -10.50
N ALA A 217 16.87 0.55 -9.77
CA ALA A 217 15.90 -0.10 -8.92
C ALA A 217 14.57 0.64 -8.92
N TRP A 218 13.54 -0.13 -8.67
CA TRP A 218 12.19 0.37 -8.46
C TRP A 218 11.63 -0.24 -7.19
N ALA A 219 10.92 0.56 -6.41
CA ALA A 219 10.26 0.09 -5.21
C ALA A 219 8.88 0.72 -5.06
N ALA A 220 7.96 -0.07 -4.51
CA ALA A 220 6.64 0.38 -4.12
C ALA A 220 6.26 -0.16 -2.75
N VAL A 221 5.56 0.68 -2.00
CA VAL A 221 4.94 0.31 -0.74
C VAL A 221 3.44 0.52 -0.89
N PHE A 222 2.69 -0.49 -0.49
CA PHE A 222 1.24 -0.48 -0.43
C PHE A 222 0.83 -0.57 1.03
N ALA A 223 0.11 0.43 1.50
CA ALA A 223 -0.51 0.45 2.82
C ALA A 223 -2.00 0.21 2.63
N LEU A 224 -2.44 -0.97 3.05
CA LEU A 224 -3.84 -1.39 2.94
C LEU A 224 -4.51 -1.24 4.30
N TYR A 225 -5.54 -0.41 4.38
CA TYR A 225 -6.28 -0.22 5.62
C TYR A 225 -7.09 -1.49 5.94
N CYS A 226 -7.07 -1.90 7.21
CA CYS A 226 -7.82 -3.06 7.69
C CYS A 226 -8.74 -2.63 8.83
N GLU A 227 -10.04 -2.89 8.67
CA GLU A 227 -11.07 -2.59 9.67
C GLU A 227 -10.97 -3.48 10.90
#